data_AF-A0A016ULP9-F1
#
_entry.id   AF-A0A016ULP9-F1
#
_cell.length_a   1.000
_cell.length_b   1.000
_cell.length_c   1.000
_cell.angle_alpha   90.00
_cell.angle_beta   90.00
_cell.angle_gamma   90.00
#
_symmetry.space_group_name_H-M   'P 1'
#
loop_
_entity.id
_entity.type
_entity.pdbx_description
1 polymer ?
#
loop_
_entity_poly.entity_id
_entity_poly.type
_entity_poly.pdbx_seq_one_letter_code
_entity_poly.pdbx_strand_id
1 'polypeptide(L)'
;MLSLRYCYVYVFLLIVACCAAELSPKAKETLLRVLGGKSLEERRARLQNLGALFFGNGRNAKIAPAPAAETTEPPAPEDPNNPSIEELNRREGVAEYFFQGDIQLSEAQLESMETNLAGQGATRAKRQVDKTASLWTNNIVYYYFDAALGLEFIH
;
A
#
# COMPACT_ATOMS: atom_id res chain seq x y z
N MET A 1 9.23 34.34 -28.77
CA MET A 1 9.75 34.09 -27.40
C MET A 1 8.66 33.87 -26.34
N LEU A 2 7.41 34.33 -26.53
CA LEU A 2 6.31 34.05 -25.58
C LEU A 2 5.88 32.57 -25.54
N SER A 3 5.76 31.91 -26.71
CA SER A 3 5.33 30.51 -26.82
C SER A 3 6.24 29.51 -26.06
N LEU A 4 7.56 29.72 -26.08
CA LEU A 4 8.51 28.87 -25.36
C LEU A 4 8.37 29.00 -23.83
N ARG A 5 8.05 30.21 -23.34
CA ARG A 5 7.82 30.47 -21.90
C ARG A 5 6.55 29.77 -21.41
N TYR A 6 5.46 29.80 -22.17
CA TYR A 6 4.23 29.08 -21.83
C TYR A 6 4.42 27.55 -21.84
N CYS A 7 5.25 27.05 -22.76
CA CYS A 7 5.59 25.62 -22.82
C CYS A 7 6.37 25.18 -21.57
N TYR A 8 7.35 25.98 -21.12
CA TYR A 8 8.07 25.70 -19.87
C TYR A 8 7.18 25.76 -18.63
N VAL A 9 6.24 26.73 -18.58
CA VAL A 9 5.28 26.82 -17.46
C VAL A 9 4.33 25.62 -17.45
N TYR A 10 3.90 25.13 -18.62
CA TYR A 10 3.06 23.93 -18.72
C TYR A 10 3.82 22.66 -18.35
N VAL A 11 5.07 22.51 -18.80
CA VAL A 11 5.92 21.37 -18.43
C VAL A 11 6.24 21.42 -16.94
N PHE A 12 6.52 22.60 -16.38
CA PHE A 12 6.73 22.77 -14.94
C PHE A 12 5.47 22.46 -14.13
N LEU A 13 4.30 22.93 -14.56
CA LEU A 13 3.01 22.59 -13.92
C LEU A 13 2.67 21.11 -14.05
N LEU A 14 3.02 20.45 -15.16
CA LEU A 14 2.90 19.00 -15.33
C LEU A 14 3.86 18.24 -14.43
N ILE A 15 5.10 18.72 -14.26
CA ILE A 15 6.07 18.11 -13.33
C ILE A 15 5.60 18.27 -11.88
N VAL A 16 5.12 19.46 -11.49
CA VAL A 16 4.58 19.72 -10.15
C VAL A 16 3.29 18.94 -9.90
N ALA A 17 2.42 18.79 -10.90
CA ALA A 17 1.22 17.94 -10.79
C ALA A 17 1.55 16.44 -10.80
N CYS A 18 2.69 16.05 -11.39
CA CYS A 18 3.24 14.69 -11.35
C CYS A 18 4.09 14.40 -10.10
N CYS A 19 4.33 15.38 -9.22
CA CYS A 19 4.76 15.11 -7.84
C CYS A 19 3.59 14.45 -7.12
N ALA A 20 3.37 13.17 -7.44
CA ALA A 20 2.50 12.25 -6.73
C ALA A 20 2.82 12.36 -5.24
N ALA A 21 1.79 12.57 -4.41
CA ALA A 21 1.82 12.64 -2.95
C ALA A 21 3.16 12.18 -2.35
N GLU A 22 4.14 13.10 -2.31
CA GLU A 22 5.48 12.75 -1.87
C GLU A 22 5.45 12.59 -0.34
N LEU A 23 6.05 11.50 0.17
CA LEU A 23 6.14 11.32 1.63
C LEU A 23 6.73 12.56 2.28
N SER A 24 6.08 13.02 3.36
CA SER A 24 6.70 14.02 4.21
C SER A 24 8.08 13.53 4.71
N PRO A 25 9.07 14.41 4.92
CA PRO A 25 10.40 14.00 5.38
C PRO A 25 10.36 13.17 6.67
N LYS A 26 9.44 13.49 7.59
CA LYS A 26 9.22 12.75 8.83
C LYS A 26 8.62 11.37 8.58
N ALA A 27 7.65 11.24 7.66
CA ALA A 27 7.11 9.95 7.25
C ALA A 27 8.20 9.09 6.60
N LYS A 28 9.03 9.70 5.75
CA LYS A 28 10.17 9.03 5.10
C LYS A 28 11.16 8.48 6.11
N GLU A 29 11.58 9.28 7.08
CA GLU A 29 12.51 8.86 8.14
C GLU A 29 11.91 7.76 9.02
N THR A 30 10.66 7.93 9.44
CA THR A 30 9.95 6.94 10.27
C THR A 30 9.82 5.62 9.52
N LEU A 31 9.43 5.67 8.26
CA LEU A 31 9.25 4.48 7.42
C LEU A 31 10.60 3.79 7.19
N LEU A 32 11.66 4.52 6.85
CA LEU A 32 13.02 3.97 6.76
C LEU A 32 13.46 3.27 8.05
N ARG A 33 13.17 3.86 9.22
CA ARG A 33 13.48 3.27 10.52
C ARG A 33 12.73 1.95 10.72
N VAL A 34 11.42 1.91 10.41
CA VAL A 34 10.62 0.68 10.57
C VAL A 34 11.06 -0.41 9.59
N LEU A 35 11.53 -0.03 8.40
CA LEU A 35 12.05 -0.95 7.39
C LEU A 35 13.48 -1.45 7.67
N GLY A 36 14.07 -1.07 8.80
CA GLY A 36 15.44 -1.48 9.15
C GLY A 36 16.51 -0.86 8.26
N GLY A 37 16.27 0.34 7.73
CA GLY A 37 17.25 1.11 6.95
C GLY A 37 17.41 0.68 5.49
N LYS A 38 16.57 -0.21 4.97
CA LYS A 38 16.54 -0.55 3.55
C LYS A 38 15.98 0.59 2.69
N SER A 39 16.30 0.59 1.40
CA SER A 39 15.87 1.67 0.51
C SER A 39 14.37 1.61 0.19
N LEU A 40 13.73 2.78 0.15
CA LEU A 40 12.30 2.90 -0.14
C LEU A 40 11.95 2.44 -1.57
N GLU A 41 12.83 2.76 -2.53
CA GLU A 41 12.65 2.38 -3.93
C GLU A 41 12.71 0.86 -4.12
N GLU A 42 13.67 0.19 -3.48
CA GLU A 42 13.76 -1.27 -3.52
C GLU A 42 12.50 -1.90 -2.92
N ARG A 43 12.02 -1.38 -1.78
CA ARG A 43 10.78 -1.87 -1.18
C ARG A 43 9.59 -1.69 -2.12
N ARG A 44 9.44 -0.50 -2.71
CA ARG A 44 8.37 -0.21 -3.67
C ARG A 44 8.42 -1.18 -4.86
N ALA A 45 9.61 -1.38 -5.44
CA ALA A 45 9.81 -2.31 -6.56
C ALA A 45 9.44 -3.75 -6.20
N ARG A 46 9.84 -4.22 -5.01
CA ARG A 46 9.48 -5.55 -4.49
C ARG A 46 7.99 -5.72 -4.30
N LEU A 47 7.31 -4.74 -3.69
CA LEU A 47 5.86 -4.76 -3.51
C LEU A 47 5.10 -4.72 -4.85
N GLN A 48 5.57 -3.95 -5.84
CA GLN A 48 5.00 -3.94 -7.18
C GLN A 48 5.12 -5.30 -7.87
N ASN A 49 6.30 -5.92 -7.80
CA ASN A 49 6.51 -7.27 -8.34
C ASN A 49 5.62 -8.29 -7.63
N LEU A 50 5.56 -8.24 -6.30
CA LEU A 50 4.69 -9.11 -5.51
C LEU A 50 3.22 -8.91 -5.91
N GLY A 51 2.74 -7.67 -6.02
CA GLY A 51 1.40 -7.37 -6.50
C GLY A 51 1.13 -7.92 -7.91
N ALA A 52 2.08 -7.79 -8.83
CA ALA A 52 1.97 -8.36 -10.17
C ALA A 52 1.87 -9.89 -10.15
N LEU A 53 2.56 -10.57 -9.23
CA LEU A 53 2.44 -12.03 -9.08
C LEU A 53 1.09 -12.45 -8.49
N PHE A 54 0.58 -11.70 -7.50
CA PHE A 54 -0.69 -11.99 -6.85
C PHE A 54 -1.92 -11.66 -7.72
N PHE A 55 -1.85 -10.60 -8.54
CA PHE A 55 -3.00 -10.06 -9.28
C PHE A 55 -2.83 -10.11 -10.82
N GLY A 56 -1.61 -10.28 -11.33
CA GLY A 56 -1.26 -10.11 -12.75
C GLY A 56 -1.47 -11.34 -13.65
N ASN A 57 -1.85 -12.50 -13.11
CA ASN A 57 -2.26 -13.65 -13.95
C ASN A 57 -3.68 -13.51 -14.55
N GLY A 58 -4.35 -12.37 -14.34
CA GLY A 58 -5.72 -12.09 -14.79
C GLY A 58 -5.91 -11.77 -16.28
N ARG A 59 -4.88 -11.82 -17.14
CA ARG A 59 -5.07 -11.60 -18.59
C ARG A 59 -5.79 -12.74 -19.33
N ASN A 60 -6.02 -13.89 -18.67
CA ASN A 60 -6.92 -14.95 -19.13
C ASN A 60 -8.00 -15.31 -18.10
N ALA A 61 -8.41 -14.37 -17.25
CA ALA A 61 -9.70 -14.47 -16.61
C ALA A 61 -10.75 -14.09 -17.66
N LYS A 62 -11.19 -15.07 -18.46
CA LYS A 62 -12.60 -15.06 -18.89
C LYS A 62 -13.40 -14.74 -17.64
N ILE A 63 -14.26 -13.73 -17.74
CA ILE A 63 -15.30 -13.42 -16.78
C ILE A 63 -15.92 -14.75 -16.34
N ALA A 64 -15.46 -15.27 -15.21
CA ALA A 64 -16.03 -16.42 -14.55
C ALA A 64 -16.93 -15.81 -13.48
N PRO A 65 -18.17 -16.28 -13.35
CA PRO A 65 -19.19 -15.60 -12.59
C PRO A 65 -18.71 -15.43 -11.15
N ALA A 66 -18.89 -14.22 -10.63
CA ALA A 66 -18.72 -13.91 -9.22
C ALA A 66 -19.41 -15.00 -8.37
N PRO A 67 -18.81 -15.44 -7.24
CA PRO A 67 -19.57 -16.13 -6.22
C PRO A 67 -20.74 -15.22 -5.83
N ALA A 68 -21.94 -15.79 -5.79
CA ALA A 68 -23.19 -15.08 -5.69
C ALA A 68 -23.20 -14.00 -4.58
N ALA A 69 -23.57 -12.79 -5.01
CA ALA A 69 -24.15 -11.69 -4.24
C ALA A 69 -23.30 -11.07 -3.10
N GLU A 70 -22.37 -10.20 -3.47
CA GLU A 70 -22.37 -8.83 -2.92
C GLU A 70 -22.45 -7.88 -4.12
N THR A 71 -23.49 -7.05 -4.12
CA THR A 71 -23.92 -6.16 -5.19
C THR A 71 -22.77 -5.33 -5.75
N THR A 72 -22.47 -5.50 -7.04
CA THR A 72 -21.65 -4.55 -7.80
C THR A 72 -22.48 -3.28 -8.02
N GLU A 73 -22.58 -2.46 -6.98
CA GLU A 73 -22.79 -1.03 -7.19
C GLU A 73 -21.47 -0.44 -7.71
N PRO A 74 -21.52 0.58 -8.59
CA PRO A 74 -20.35 1.43 -8.81
C PRO A 74 -19.81 1.86 -7.44
N PRO A 75 -18.48 2.01 -7.25
CA PRO A 75 -17.95 2.51 -5.98
C PRO A 75 -18.72 3.78 -5.65
N ALA A 76 -19.44 3.76 -4.52
CA ALA A 76 -20.16 4.93 -4.05
C ALA A 76 -19.17 6.10 -4.09
N PRO A 77 -19.59 7.31 -4.49
CA PRO A 77 -18.72 8.47 -4.44
C PRO A 77 -18.11 8.52 -3.03
N GLU A 78 -16.79 8.42 -2.94
CA GLU A 78 -16.10 8.40 -1.65
C GLU A 78 -16.53 9.63 -0.86
N ASP A 79 -17.03 9.42 0.36
CA ASP A 79 -17.41 10.52 1.22
C ASP A 79 -16.13 11.30 1.58
N PRO A 80 -15.98 12.56 1.14
CA PRO A 80 -14.78 13.34 1.46
C PRO A 80 -14.60 13.53 2.97
N ASN A 81 -15.65 13.38 3.77
CA ASN A 81 -15.61 13.45 5.23
C ASN A 81 -15.30 12.10 5.90
N ASN A 82 -15.36 11.00 5.15
CA ASN A 82 -15.06 9.66 5.64
C ASN A 82 -14.29 8.85 4.58
N PRO A 83 -13.04 9.24 4.28
CA PRO A 83 -12.22 8.55 3.30
C PRO A 83 -11.89 7.12 3.76
N SER A 84 -11.73 6.22 2.79
CA SER A 84 -11.23 4.87 3.06
C SER A 84 -9.77 4.90 3.56
N ILE A 85 -9.34 3.83 4.22
CA ILE A 85 -7.95 3.70 4.71
C ILE A 85 -6.98 3.75 3.52
N GLU A 86 -7.36 3.13 2.41
CA GLU A 86 -6.58 3.10 1.17
C GLU A 86 -6.42 4.50 0.58
N GLU A 87 -7.47 5.32 0.60
CA GLU A 87 -7.43 6.69 0.13
C GLU A 87 -6.61 7.58 1.09
N LEU A 88 -6.77 7.42 2.40
CA LEU A 88 -5.94 8.10 3.39
C LEU A 88 -4.45 7.80 3.17
N ASN A 89 -4.09 6.52 3.07
CA ASN A 89 -2.71 6.11 2.84
C ASN A 89 -2.15 6.59 1.48
N ARG A 90 -3.01 6.72 0.47
CA ARG A 90 -2.64 7.29 -0.84
C ARG A 90 -2.37 8.79 -0.74
N ARG A 91 -3.23 9.54 -0.05
CA ARG A 91 -3.05 10.99 0.20
C ARG A 91 -1.78 11.27 0.98
N GLU A 92 -1.44 10.42 1.94
CA GLU A 92 -0.21 10.50 2.73
C GLU A 92 1.03 9.96 1.98
N GLY A 93 0.85 9.42 0.77
CA GLY A 93 1.92 8.85 -0.05
C GLY A 93 2.47 7.51 0.44
N VAL A 94 1.99 6.98 1.57
CA VAL A 94 2.52 5.76 2.19
C VAL A 94 2.00 4.47 1.55
N ALA A 95 0.90 4.53 0.80
CA ALA A 95 0.25 3.36 0.20
C ALA A 95 1.21 2.51 -0.66
N GLU A 96 2.13 3.13 -1.39
CA GLU A 96 3.07 2.42 -2.27
C GLU A 96 4.13 1.60 -1.53
N TYR A 97 4.26 1.82 -0.22
CA TYR A 97 5.21 1.13 0.66
C TYR A 97 4.53 0.07 1.53
N PHE A 98 3.21 -0.09 1.39
CA PHE A 98 2.40 -1.09 2.07
C PHE A 98 1.83 -2.10 1.07
N PHE A 99 1.73 -3.35 1.49
CA PHE A 99 1.08 -4.38 0.69
C PHE A 99 -0.42 -4.11 0.67
N GLN A 100 -1.02 -4.09 -0.54
CA GLN A 100 -2.42 -3.70 -0.75
C GLN A 100 -2.80 -2.30 -0.26
N GLY A 101 -1.81 -1.44 0.01
CA GLY A 101 -2.02 -0.05 0.41
C GLY A 101 -2.20 0.18 1.92
N ASP A 102 -2.35 -0.86 2.74
CA ASP A 102 -2.63 -0.74 4.17
C ASP A 102 -1.86 -1.75 5.07
N ILE A 103 -1.32 -2.83 4.51
CA ILE A 103 -0.60 -3.86 5.28
C ILE A 103 0.90 -3.59 5.27
N GLN A 104 1.45 -3.26 6.45
CA GLN A 104 2.90 -3.18 6.63
C GLN A 104 3.52 -4.57 6.81
N LEU A 105 4.22 -5.04 5.78
CA LEU A 105 5.02 -6.26 5.85
C LEU A 105 6.41 -5.97 6.40
N SER A 106 6.87 -6.80 7.34
CA SER A 106 8.30 -6.87 7.68
C SER A 106 9.11 -7.40 6.50
N GLU A 107 10.41 -7.14 6.51
CA GLU A 107 11.31 -7.60 5.44
C GLU A 107 11.36 -9.13 5.30
N ALA A 108 11.32 -9.84 6.43
CA ALA A 108 11.27 -11.31 6.44
C ALA A 108 9.95 -11.85 5.89
N GLN A 109 8.81 -11.19 6.20
CA GLN A 109 7.52 -11.56 5.63
C GLN A 109 7.47 -11.30 4.12
N LEU A 110 8.00 -10.16 3.67
CA LEU A 110 8.07 -9.84 2.25
C LEU A 110 8.90 -10.87 1.48
N GLU A 111 10.07 -11.24 2.02
CA GLU A 111 10.95 -12.27 1.46
C GLU A 111 10.31 -13.68 1.48
N SER A 112 9.62 -14.04 2.57
CA SER A 112 8.83 -15.28 2.65
C SER A 112 7.77 -15.34 1.56
N MET A 113 7.04 -14.24 1.33
CA MET A 113 6.00 -14.22 0.29
C MET A 113 6.61 -14.34 -1.11
N GLU A 114 7.68 -13.61 -1.41
CA GLU A 114 8.37 -13.68 -2.71
C GLU A 114 8.91 -15.09 -3.01
N THR A 115 9.55 -15.73 -2.02
CA THR A 115 10.12 -17.08 -2.17
C THR A 115 9.03 -18.16 -2.31
N ASN A 116 7.95 -18.07 -1.52
CA ASN A 116 6.82 -19.00 -1.62
C ASN A 116 6.14 -18.95 -2.99
N LEU A 117 6.00 -17.77 -3.60
CA LEU A 117 5.43 -17.64 -4.94
C LEU A 117 6.37 -18.15 -6.03
N ALA A 118 7.69 -18.00 -5.88
CA ALA A 118 8.66 -18.56 -6.82
C ALA A 118 8.67 -20.11 -6.80
N GLY A 119 8.37 -20.72 -5.65
CA GLY A 119 8.35 -22.18 -5.48
C GLY A 119 7.03 -22.87 -5.81
N GLN A 120 5.89 -22.17 -5.74
CA GLN A 120 4.56 -22.74 -6.00
C GLN A 120 4.10 -22.48 -7.44
N GLY A 121 4.22 -23.49 -8.29
CA GLY A 121 3.53 -23.51 -9.57
C GLY A 121 2.01 -23.34 -9.36
N ALA A 122 1.47 -22.21 -9.85
CA ALA A 122 0.08 -21.90 -10.17
C ALA A 122 -1.04 -22.59 -9.35
N THR A 123 -0.87 -22.76 -8.03
CA THR A 123 -1.95 -23.23 -7.15
C THR A 123 -2.38 -22.07 -6.26
N ARG A 124 -3.69 -21.82 -6.23
CA ARG A 124 -4.31 -20.71 -5.49
C ARG A 124 -3.89 -20.76 -4.02
N ALA A 125 -2.96 -19.90 -3.63
CA ALA A 125 -2.54 -19.76 -2.25
C ALA A 125 -3.73 -19.29 -1.40
N LYS A 126 -4.02 -20.03 -0.33
CA LYS A 126 -5.04 -19.67 0.65
C LYS A 126 -4.57 -18.39 1.38
N ARG A 127 -5.43 -17.38 1.45
CA ARG A 127 -5.20 -16.15 2.25
C ARG A 127 -5.27 -16.51 3.74
N GLN A 128 -4.21 -17.08 4.28
CA GLN A 128 -4.02 -17.25 5.71
C GLN A 128 -2.79 -16.47 6.13
N VAL A 129 -2.79 -16.03 7.39
CA VAL A 129 -1.59 -15.54 8.06
C VAL A 129 -0.48 -16.57 7.83
N ASP A 130 0.66 -16.10 7.32
CA ASP A 130 1.83 -16.94 7.07
C ASP A 130 2.17 -17.70 8.36
N LYS A 131 2.54 -18.99 8.25
CA LYS A 131 2.93 -19.80 9.41
C LYS A 131 4.13 -19.23 10.17
N THR A 132 4.90 -18.34 9.53
CA THR A 132 6.02 -17.61 10.12
C THR A 132 5.60 -16.40 10.96
N ALA A 133 4.34 -15.96 10.86
CA ALA A 133 3.86 -14.87 11.71
C ALA A 133 3.66 -15.37 13.14
N SER A 134 4.30 -14.68 14.09
CA SER A 134 4.12 -14.96 15.50
C SER A 134 2.71 -14.56 15.94
N LEU A 135 1.95 -15.51 16.49
CA LEU A 135 0.70 -15.20 17.17
C LEU A 135 0.99 -14.45 18.47
N TRP A 136 0.02 -13.65 18.91
CA TRP A 136 0.07 -12.99 20.22
C TRP A 136 0.22 -14.04 21.32
N THR A 137 1.23 -13.86 22.19
CA THR A 137 1.48 -14.80 23.28
C THR A 137 0.24 -14.92 24.16
N ASN A 138 -0.18 -16.16 24.43
CA ASN A 138 -1.39 -16.48 25.20
C ASN A 138 -2.69 -15.87 24.63
N ASN A 139 -2.72 -15.49 23.34
CA ASN A 139 -3.83 -14.75 22.73
C ASN A 139 -4.15 -13.42 23.45
N ILE A 140 -3.15 -12.80 24.08
CA ILE A 140 -3.30 -11.51 24.77
C ILE A 140 -2.56 -10.42 23.99
N VAL A 141 -3.29 -9.35 23.64
CA VAL A 141 -2.74 -8.15 23.00
C VAL A 141 -2.54 -7.07 24.06
N TYR A 142 -1.29 -6.76 24.37
CA TYR A 142 -0.96 -5.61 25.20
C TYR A 142 -0.88 -4.36 24.33
N TYR A 143 -1.57 -3.30 24.74
CA TYR A 143 -1.60 -2.03 24.01
C TYR A 143 -1.41 -0.86 24.99
N TYR A 144 -0.95 0.26 24.47
CA TYR A 144 -0.91 1.53 25.17
C TYR A 144 -1.28 2.65 24.18
N PHE A 145 -1.85 3.73 24.69
CA PHE A 145 -2.08 4.93 23.89
C PHE A 145 -0.85 5.81 23.98
N ASP A 146 -0.23 6.09 22.83
CA ASP A 146 0.86 7.04 22.76
C ASP A 146 0.33 8.46 23.07
N ALA A 147 1.16 9.29 23.71
CA ALA A 147 0.78 10.67 24.04
C ALA A 147 0.43 11.49 22.80
N ALA A 148 0.99 11.15 21.62
CA ALA A 148 0.64 11.78 20.36
C ALA A 148 -0.84 11.61 19.98
N LEU A 149 -1.48 10.51 20.40
CA LEU A 149 -2.91 10.28 20.17
C LEU A 149 -3.79 11.15 21.06
N GLY A 150 -3.27 11.66 22.19
CA GLY A 150 -4.04 12.44 23.15
C GLY A 150 -4.28 13.91 22.76
N LEU A 151 -3.60 14.42 21.73
CA LEU A 151 -3.66 15.83 21.32
C LEU A 151 -4.79 16.13 20.30
N GLU A 152 -5.37 15.12 19.65
CA GLU A 152 -6.37 15.30 18.58
C GLU A 152 -7.83 14.99 18.98
N PHE A 153 -8.08 14.44 20.17
CA PHE A 153 -9.46 14.11 20.62
C PHE A 153 -10.19 15.27 21.35
N ILE A 154 -9.69 16.51 21.24
CA ILE A 154 -10.37 17.70 21.73
C ILE A 154 -10.74 18.57 20.52
N HIS A 155 -11.80 18.21 19.79
CA HIS A 155 -12.63 19.17 19.07
C HIS A 155 -14.01 18.61 18.73
#